data_AF-H0A5A8-F1
#
_entry.id   AF-H0A5A8-F1
#
_cell.length_a   1.000
_cell.length_b   1.000
_cell.length_c   1.000
_cell.angle_alpha   90.00
_cell.angle_beta   90.00
_cell.angle_gamma   90.00
#
_symmetry.space_group_name_H-M   'P 1'
#
loop_
_entity.id
_entity.type
_entity.pdbx_description
1 polymer ?
#
loop_
_entity_poly.entity_id
_entity_poly.type
_entity_poly.pdbx_seq_one_letter_code
_entity_poly.pdbx_strand_id
1 'polypeptide(L)'
;MNMMSKPLPPAGGEWAKPIYDHEVIVYRLEEAGRTLLSLPNAGCLPSGYRAFWPQGAEVAAECWGYGSDEPIRPPAPTAAAISRMDEAMRWVQLIAPDKRVIRRIVLMRALVNPRNERHIWSLRKIGKALGCDHKAVQRWHDQGVDWIAQALYAQQLAGADWAVLWAAERQGRDAL
;
A
#
# COMPACT_ATOMS: atom_id res chain seq x y z
N MET A 1 -8.65 -22.05 21.12
CA MET A 1 -7.45 -21.82 21.94
C MET A 1 -6.29 -21.61 20.98
N ASN A 2 -5.79 -20.41 20.71
CA ASN A 2 -5.26 -19.44 21.66
C ASN A 2 -5.72 -18.03 21.26
N MET A 3 -6.35 -17.32 22.18
CA MET A 3 -6.58 -15.88 22.06
C MET A 3 -5.20 -15.23 22.13
N MET A 4 -4.65 -14.81 21.00
CA MET A 4 -3.64 -13.75 21.00
C MET A 4 -4.36 -12.48 21.42
N SER A 5 -4.45 -12.33 22.74
CA SER A 5 -4.88 -11.13 23.41
C SER A 5 -4.14 -9.94 22.80
N LYS A 6 -4.90 -8.89 22.50
CA LYS A 6 -4.37 -7.54 22.35
C LYS A 6 -3.29 -7.37 23.43
N PRO A 7 -2.03 -6.99 23.11
CA PRO A 7 -1.01 -6.80 24.14
C PRO A 7 -1.59 -5.91 25.24
N LEU A 8 -1.32 -6.23 26.51
CA LEU A 8 -1.78 -5.43 27.65
C LEU A 8 -0.88 -4.18 27.76
N PRO A 9 -1.40 -3.00 28.11
CA PRO A 9 -0.55 -1.83 28.28
C PRO A 9 0.34 -2.02 29.52
N PRO A 10 1.53 -1.39 29.56
CA PRO A 10 2.27 -1.28 30.79
C PRO A 10 1.41 -0.56 31.85
N ALA A 11 1.47 -1.03 33.09
CA ALA A 11 0.66 -0.52 34.19
C ALA A 11 0.90 0.99 34.38
N GLY A 12 -0.07 1.82 33.97
CA GLY A 12 -0.15 3.24 34.35
C GLY A 12 0.05 4.30 33.27
N GLY A 13 0.12 3.97 31.97
CA GLY A 13 0.28 4.97 30.90
C GLY A 13 -0.85 5.00 29.89
N GLU A 14 -1.26 6.21 29.45
CA GLU A 14 -2.04 6.37 28.22
C GLU A 14 -1.30 5.67 27.07
N TRP A 15 -2.00 4.79 26.34
CA TRP A 15 -1.45 4.16 25.15
C TRP A 15 -0.91 5.24 24.21
N ALA A 16 0.38 5.15 23.85
CA ALA A 16 0.85 5.82 22.65
C ALA A 16 -0.03 5.32 21.50
N LYS A 17 -0.88 6.20 20.95
CA LYS A 17 -1.78 5.83 19.86
C LYS A 17 -0.94 5.21 18.75
N PRO A 18 -1.35 4.04 18.19
CA PRO A 18 -0.63 3.45 17.08
C PRO A 18 -0.50 4.49 15.97
N ILE A 19 0.71 4.71 15.46
CA ILE A 19 0.92 5.62 14.32
C ILE A 19 0.13 5.13 13.10
N TYR A 20 -0.01 3.81 12.99
CA TYR A 20 -0.75 3.14 11.92
C TYR A 20 -2.02 2.50 12.48
N ASP A 21 -3.15 3.17 12.27
CA ASP A 21 -4.48 2.60 12.49
C ASP A 21 -4.99 1.91 11.22
N HIS A 22 -6.05 1.09 11.35
CA HIS A 22 -6.65 0.33 10.25
C HIS A 22 -6.96 1.21 9.03
N GLU A 23 -7.61 2.35 9.24
CA GLU A 23 -7.97 3.29 8.18
C GLU A 23 -6.75 3.88 7.48
N VAL A 24 -5.70 4.20 8.23
CA VAL A 24 -4.43 4.74 7.71
C VAL A 24 -3.74 3.69 6.83
N ILE A 25 -3.74 2.43 7.26
CA ILE A 25 -3.13 1.34 6.48
C ILE A 25 -3.90 1.12 5.19
N VAL A 26 -5.23 1.08 5.22
CA VAL A 26 -6.06 0.96 4.02
C VAL A 26 -5.77 2.12 3.07
N TYR A 27 -5.78 3.36 3.58
CA TYR A 27 -5.48 4.54 2.78
C TYR A 27 -4.10 4.47 2.12
N ARG A 28 -3.07 4.06 2.87
CA ARG A 28 -1.69 3.93 2.38
C ARG A 28 -1.54 2.83 1.34
N LEU A 29 -2.22 1.70 1.52
CA LEU A 29 -2.25 0.62 0.54
C LEU A 29 -2.96 1.07 -0.75
N GLU A 30 -4.04 1.83 -0.64
CA GLU A 30 -4.72 2.40 -1.81
C GLU A 30 -3.88 3.48 -2.50
N GLU A 31 -3.20 4.37 -1.76
CA GLU A 31 -2.24 5.34 -2.31
C GLU A 31 -1.14 4.62 -3.10
N ALA A 32 -0.60 3.54 -2.53
CA ALA A 32 0.39 2.70 -3.18
C ALA A 32 -0.18 2.03 -4.44
N GLY A 33 -1.41 1.52 -4.41
CA GLY A 33 -2.05 0.92 -5.58
C GLY A 33 -2.32 1.92 -6.72
N ARG A 34 -2.78 3.14 -6.40
CA ARG A 34 -2.91 4.23 -7.39
C ARG A 34 -1.56 4.56 -8.02
N THR A 35 -0.52 4.64 -7.20
CA THR A 35 0.86 4.92 -7.65
C THR A 35 1.36 3.82 -8.57
N LEU A 36 1.18 2.55 -8.18
CA LEU A 36 1.58 1.38 -8.96
C LEU A 36 0.91 1.36 -10.35
N LEU A 37 -0.37 1.70 -10.42
CA LEU A 37 -1.13 1.75 -11.67
C LEU A 37 -0.80 2.98 -12.54
N SER A 38 -0.12 3.96 -11.96
CA SER A 38 0.38 5.15 -12.67
C SER A 38 1.80 4.96 -13.18
N LEU A 39 2.48 3.88 -12.79
CA LEU A 39 3.80 3.56 -13.33
C LEU A 39 3.70 3.13 -14.80
N PRO A 40 4.69 3.50 -15.63
CA PRO A 40 4.79 2.98 -17.00
C PRO A 40 4.87 1.45 -16.97
N ASN A 41 3.95 0.78 -17.66
CA ASN A 41 3.92 -0.69 -17.77
C ASN A 41 4.91 -1.25 -18.81
N ALA A 42 5.66 -0.37 -19.49
CA ALA A 42 6.61 -0.66 -20.55
C ALA A 42 7.76 0.35 -20.54
N GLY A 43 8.92 0.00 -21.12
CA GLY A 43 10.09 0.88 -21.20
C GLY A 43 11.17 0.64 -20.14
N CYS A 44 11.16 -0.51 -19.45
CA CYS A 44 12.26 -0.94 -18.57
C CYS A 44 13.53 -1.35 -19.36
N LEU A 45 13.43 -1.45 -20.69
CA LEU A 45 14.54 -1.66 -21.60
C LEU A 45 14.99 -0.29 -22.15
N PRO A 46 16.24 -0.15 -22.62
CA PRO A 46 16.69 1.06 -23.29
C PRO A 46 15.67 1.43 -24.36
N SER A 47 15.21 2.68 -24.37
CA SER A 47 14.33 3.13 -25.45
C SER A 47 15.08 2.93 -26.76
N GLY A 48 14.49 2.17 -27.70
CA GLY A 48 15.00 2.12 -29.07
C GLY A 48 15.10 3.53 -29.67
N TYR A 49 15.73 3.66 -30.84
CA TYR A 49 15.86 4.95 -31.51
C TYR A 49 14.48 5.59 -31.72
N ARG A 50 14.28 6.81 -31.20
CA ARG A 50 13.05 7.59 -31.38
C ARG A 50 13.42 8.96 -31.92
N ALA A 51 12.70 9.40 -32.94
CA ALA A 51 12.69 10.80 -33.32
C ALA A 51 11.72 11.54 -32.39
N PHE A 52 12.19 12.63 -31.76
CA PHE A 52 11.34 13.56 -31.00
C PHE A 52 10.59 14.54 -31.90
N TRP A 53 10.66 14.34 -33.21
CA TRP A 53 9.88 15.14 -34.14
C TRP A 53 8.39 14.82 -33.95
N PRO A 54 7.53 15.84 -33.82
CA PRO A 54 6.10 15.61 -33.79
C PRO A 54 5.68 14.80 -35.03
N GLN A 55 4.81 13.81 -34.86
CA GLN A 55 4.10 13.26 -36.01
C GLN A 55 3.33 14.40 -36.67
N GLY A 56 3.53 14.57 -37.99
CA GLY A 56 2.72 15.52 -38.76
C GLY A 56 1.27 15.06 -38.71
N ALA A 57 0.36 15.96 -38.37
CA ALA A 57 -1.07 15.70 -38.53
C ALA A 57 -1.37 15.60 -40.03
N GLU A 58 -1.93 14.48 -40.46
CA GLU A 58 -2.41 14.30 -41.83
C GLU A 58 -3.77 14.97 -42.03
N VAL A 59 -4.57 15.06 -40.96
CA VAL A 59 -5.91 15.66 -40.97
C VAL A 59 -6.09 16.67 -39.84
N ALA A 60 -6.83 17.76 -40.09
CA ALA A 60 -7.08 18.82 -39.11
C ALA A 60 -7.67 18.34 -37.78
N ALA A 61 -8.39 17.21 -37.77
CA ALA A 61 -8.94 16.58 -36.56
C ALA A 61 -7.85 16.06 -35.62
N GLU A 62 -6.73 15.56 -36.16
CA GLU A 62 -5.61 15.00 -35.40
C GLU A 62 -4.84 16.10 -34.64
N CYS A 63 -4.79 17.33 -35.18
CA CYS A 63 -4.24 18.50 -34.49
C CYS A 63 -4.93 18.77 -33.14
N TRP A 64 -6.19 18.36 -33.02
CA TRP A 64 -7.00 18.52 -31.81
C TRP A 64 -7.09 17.23 -30.98
N GLY A 65 -6.34 16.18 -31.35
CA GLY A 65 -6.33 14.89 -30.68
C GLY A 65 -7.57 14.02 -30.96
N TYR A 66 -8.40 14.38 -31.94
CA TYR A 66 -9.49 13.51 -32.39
C TYR A 66 -8.93 12.42 -33.30
N GLY A 67 -9.21 11.15 -32.97
CA GLY A 67 -8.77 9.98 -33.73
C GLY A 67 -7.63 9.18 -33.08
N SER A 68 -7.05 9.65 -31.98
CA SER A 68 -6.14 8.81 -31.19
C SER A 68 -6.94 7.85 -30.30
N ASP A 69 -6.99 6.57 -30.67
CA ASP A 69 -7.54 5.49 -29.83
C ASP A 69 -6.64 5.16 -28.62
N GLU A 70 -5.51 5.86 -28.47
CA GLU A 70 -4.61 5.63 -27.36
C GLU A 70 -5.24 6.03 -26.02
N PRO A 71 -5.29 5.11 -25.04
CA PRO A 71 -5.78 5.44 -23.71
C PRO A 71 -4.92 6.54 -23.08
N ILE A 72 -5.56 7.64 -22.69
CA ILE A 72 -4.91 8.70 -21.90
C ILE A 72 -4.31 8.08 -20.65
N ARG A 73 -2.99 8.14 -20.54
CA ARG A 73 -2.26 7.60 -19.38
C ARG A 73 -2.44 8.53 -18.17
N PRO A 74 -2.53 7.96 -16.96
CA PRO A 74 -2.42 8.76 -15.74
C PRO A 74 -1.07 9.49 -15.68
N PRO A 75 -1.00 10.63 -14.96
CA PRO A 75 0.26 11.35 -14.78
C PRO A 75 1.30 10.45 -14.10
N ALA A 76 2.56 10.55 -14.54
CA ALA A 76 3.65 9.79 -13.93
C ALA A 76 3.82 10.18 -12.45
N PRO A 77 3.99 9.22 -11.53
CA PRO A 77 4.13 9.51 -10.12
C PRO A 77 5.50 10.13 -9.80
N THR A 78 5.58 10.85 -8.68
CA THR A 78 6.85 11.40 -8.18
C THR A 78 7.70 10.32 -7.51
N ALA A 79 9.02 10.53 -7.43
CA ALA A 79 9.93 9.61 -6.72
C ALA A 79 9.51 9.36 -5.26
N ALA A 80 9.06 10.42 -4.56
CA ALA A 80 8.56 10.29 -3.19
C ALA A 80 7.30 9.42 -3.10
N ALA A 81 6.39 9.50 -4.09
CA ALA A 81 5.21 8.62 -4.14
C ALA A 81 5.62 7.16 -4.37
N ILE A 82 6.62 6.92 -5.22
CA ILE A 82 7.18 5.57 -5.46
C ILE A 82 7.81 5.01 -4.19
N SER A 83 8.60 5.80 -3.44
CA SER A 83 9.17 5.34 -2.18
C SER A 83 8.10 4.97 -1.13
N ARG A 84 7.04 5.78 -1.02
CA ARG A 84 5.89 5.47 -0.14
C ARG A 84 5.12 4.23 -0.60
N MET A 85 5.00 4.04 -1.91
CA MET A 85 4.41 2.83 -2.49
C MET A 85 5.22 1.58 -2.12
N ASP A 86 6.54 1.60 -2.32
CA ASP A 86 7.42 0.47 -1.99
C ASP A 86 7.35 0.11 -0.50
N GLU A 87 7.32 1.12 0.37
CA GLU A 87 7.12 0.96 1.80
C GLU A 87 5.80 0.25 2.12
N ALA A 88 4.67 0.77 1.62
CA ALA A 88 3.35 0.23 1.93
C ALA A 88 3.13 -1.17 1.32
N MET A 89 3.62 -1.42 0.11
CA MET A 89 3.51 -2.74 -0.54
C MET A 89 4.31 -3.82 0.19
N ARG A 90 5.41 -3.46 0.87
CA ARG A 90 6.17 -4.39 1.73
C ARG A 90 5.37 -4.84 2.95
N TRP A 91 4.43 -4.04 3.46
CA TRP A 91 3.64 -4.41 4.65
C TRP A 91 2.82 -5.69 4.45
N VAL A 92 2.41 -6.00 3.22
CA VAL A 92 1.71 -7.27 2.91
C VAL A 92 2.56 -8.50 3.30
N GLN A 93 3.88 -8.37 3.33
CA GLN A 93 4.78 -9.44 3.73
C GLN A 93 4.72 -9.76 5.24
N LEU A 94 4.16 -8.86 6.06
CA LEU A 94 3.95 -9.06 7.50
C LEU A 94 2.85 -10.09 7.80
N ILE A 95 1.90 -10.29 6.88
CA ILE A 95 0.91 -11.36 6.97
C ILE A 95 1.64 -12.71 6.82
N ALA A 96 1.39 -13.71 7.65
CA ALA A 96 2.12 -14.98 7.60
C ALA A 96 2.12 -15.66 6.19
N PRO A 97 3.21 -16.34 5.78
CA PRO A 97 3.40 -16.86 4.42
C PRO A 97 2.43 -17.99 4.04
N ASP A 98 1.86 -18.68 5.02
CA ASP A 98 0.82 -19.71 4.85
C ASP A 98 -0.55 -19.07 4.51
N LYS A 99 -0.76 -17.79 4.84
CA LYS A 99 -2.01 -17.05 4.57
C LYS A 99 -2.03 -16.41 3.17
N ARG A 100 -1.66 -17.19 2.15
CA ARG A 100 -1.54 -16.72 0.76
C ARG A 100 -2.82 -16.08 0.20
N VAL A 101 -3.99 -16.62 0.55
CA VAL A 101 -5.30 -16.09 0.10
C VAL A 101 -5.52 -14.68 0.65
N ILE A 102 -5.24 -14.45 1.93
CA ILE A 102 -5.43 -13.14 2.57
C ILE A 102 -4.46 -12.11 1.98
N ARG A 103 -3.17 -12.48 1.79
CA ARG A 103 -2.19 -11.62 1.09
C ARG A 103 -2.69 -11.19 -0.29
N ARG A 104 -3.22 -12.13 -1.08
CA ARG A 104 -3.79 -11.84 -2.41
C ARG A 104 -4.98 -10.90 -2.33
N ILE A 105 -5.88 -11.09 -1.35
CA ILE A 105 -7.06 -10.24 -1.17
C ILE A 105 -6.63 -8.81 -0.85
N VAL A 106 -5.72 -8.62 0.11
CA VAL A 106 -5.20 -7.29 0.49
C VAL A 106 -4.56 -6.59 -0.72
N LEU A 107 -3.69 -7.29 -1.47
CA LEU A 107 -3.07 -6.73 -2.68
C LEU A 107 -4.09 -6.37 -3.77
N MET A 108 -5.06 -7.24 -4.04
CA MET A 108 -6.09 -6.95 -5.05
C MET A 108 -6.94 -5.74 -4.64
N ARG A 109 -7.28 -5.61 -3.35
CA ARG A 109 -8.06 -4.48 -2.83
C ARG A 109 -7.29 -3.16 -2.86
N ALA A 110 -5.98 -3.19 -2.67
CA ALA A 110 -5.11 -2.02 -2.78
C ALA A 110 -5.16 -1.36 -4.17
N LEU A 111 -5.44 -2.11 -5.24
CA LEU A 111 -5.47 -1.60 -6.61
C LEU A 111 -6.68 -0.68 -6.87
N VAL A 112 -6.46 0.63 -6.74
CA VAL A 112 -7.43 1.69 -7.01
C VAL A 112 -7.04 2.43 -8.30
N ASN A 113 -8.00 2.58 -9.20
CA ASN A 113 -7.78 3.27 -10.47
C ASN A 113 -7.47 4.77 -10.20
N PRO A 114 -6.33 5.30 -10.70
CA PRO A 114 -5.90 6.67 -10.42
C PRO A 114 -6.80 7.75 -11.04
N ARG A 115 -7.65 7.42 -12.02
CA ARG A 115 -8.50 8.38 -12.73
C ARG A 115 -9.87 8.59 -12.09
N ASN A 116 -10.46 7.52 -11.56
CA ASN A 116 -11.83 7.55 -11.03
C ASN A 116 -11.92 7.12 -9.56
N GLU A 117 -10.77 6.82 -8.93
CA GLU A 117 -10.64 6.45 -7.52
C GLU A 117 -11.44 5.20 -7.11
N ARG A 118 -11.87 4.40 -8.09
CA ARG A 118 -12.58 3.14 -7.82
C ARG A 118 -11.61 1.98 -7.80
N HIS A 119 -11.89 1.01 -6.93
CA HIS A 119 -11.13 -0.24 -6.92
C HIS A 119 -11.30 -1.01 -8.22
N ILE A 120 -10.18 -1.47 -8.80
CA ILE A 120 -10.17 -2.36 -9.96
C ILE A 120 -10.81 -3.71 -9.61
N TRP A 121 -10.58 -4.16 -8.38
CA TRP A 121 -11.10 -5.39 -7.82
C TRP A 121 -12.12 -5.08 -6.72
N SER A 122 -13.40 -5.04 -7.12
CA SER A 122 -14.49 -5.02 -6.15
C SER A 122 -14.53 -6.33 -5.35
N LEU A 123 -15.07 -6.29 -4.13
CA LEU A 123 -15.19 -7.47 -3.26
C LEU A 123 -15.88 -8.66 -3.97
N ARG A 124 -16.91 -8.37 -4.77
CA ARG A 124 -17.62 -9.39 -5.58
C ARG A 124 -16.72 -9.99 -6.67
N LYS A 125 -15.91 -9.16 -7.35
CA LYS A 125 -14.99 -9.62 -8.40
C LYS A 125 -13.89 -10.52 -7.80
N ILE A 126 -13.39 -10.17 -6.61
CA ILE A 126 -12.43 -10.99 -5.87
C ILE A 126 -13.07 -12.31 -5.44
N GLY A 127 -14.29 -12.26 -4.88
CA GLY A 127 -15.03 -13.46 -4.47
C GLY A 127 -15.21 -14.43 -5.64
N LYS A 128 -15.63 -13.92 -6.81
CA LYS A 128 -15.72 -14.72 -8.05
C LYS A 128 -14.37 -15.30 -8.48
N ALA A 129 -13.29 -14.52 -8.41
CA ALA A 129 -11.95 -14.97 -8.80
C ALA A 129 -11.36 -16.03 -7.86
N LEU A 130 -11.77 -16.04 -6.59
CA LEU A 130 -11.30 -16.97 -5.56
C LEU A 130 -12.28 -18.11 -5.27
N GLY A 131 -13.48 -18.09 -5.85
CA GLY A 131 -14.53 -19.08 -5.59
C GLY A 131 -15.18 -18.97 -4.21
N CYS A 132 -15.23 -17.76 -3.63
CA CYS A 132 -15.79 -17.52 -2.30
C CYS A 132 -16.80 -16.36 -2.27
N ASP A 133 -17.60 -16.27 -1.21
CA ASP A 133 -18.56 -15.17 -1.05
C ASP A 133 -17.87 -13.84 -0.72
N HIS A 134 -18.44 -12.74 -1.21
CA HIS A 134 -17.92 -11.39 -1.01
C HIS A 134 -17.87 -10.94 0.46
N LYS A 135 -18.72 -11.46 1.34
CA LYS A 135 -18.64 -11.19 2.79
C LYS A 135 -17.47 -11.90 3.43
N ALA A 136 -17.12 -13.10 2.95
CA ALA A 136 -15.91 -13.79 3.38
C ALA A 136 -14.66 -13.01 2.94
N VAL A 137 -14.65 -12.50 1.71
CA VAL A 137 -13.56 -11.62 1.21
C VAL A 137 -13.42 -10.36 2.07
N GLN A 138 -14.53 -9.70 2.41
CA GLN A 138 -14.52 -8.50 3.25
C GLN A 138 -13.88 -8.81 4.61
N ARG A 139 -14.38 -9.82 5.32
CA ARG A 139 -13.83 -10.23 6.61
C ARG A 139 -12.35 -10.61 6.55
N TRP A 140 -11.93 -11.33 5.52
CA TRP A 140 -10.53 -11.71 5.33
C TRP A 140 -9.64 -10.53 4.97
N HIS A 141 -10.16 -9.54 4.24
CA HIS A 141 -9.46 -8.29 3.98
C HIS A 141 -9.20 -7.55 5.30
N ASP A 142 -10.25 -7.33 6.09
CA ASP A 142 -10.18 -6.60 7.36
C ASP A 142 -9.22 -7.32 8.33
N GLN A 143 -9.33 -8.66 8.42
CA GLN A 143 -8.39 -9.48 9.19
C GLN A 143 -6.92 -9.33 8.72
N GLY A 144 -6.69 -9.23 7.41
CA GLY A 144 -5.36 -9.01 6.86
C GLY A 144 -4.78 -7.64 7.24
N VAL A 145 -5.62 -6.60 7.22
CA VAL A 145 -5.23 -5.24 7.64
C VAL A 145 -4.94 -5.19 9.13
N ASP A 146 -5.77 -5.83 9.96
CA ASP A 146 -5.56 -5.92 11.40
C ASP A 146 -4.21 -6.56 11.75
N TRP A 147 -3.83 -7.64 11.05
CA TRP A 147 -2.52 -8.27 11.25
C TRP A 147 -1.36 -7.36 10.86
N ILE A 148 -1.50 -6.58 9.79
CA ILE A 148 -0.50 -5.57 9.41
C ILE A 148 -0.41 -4.50 10.50
N ALA A 149 -1.54 -3.99 11.00
CA ALA A 149 -1.58 -2.99 12.05
C ALA A 149 -0.88 -3.47 13.33
N GLN A 150 -1.16 -4.70 13.75
CA GLN A 150 -0.52 -5.31 14.92
C GLN A 150 0.99 -5.45 14.73
N ALA A 151 1.44 -5.89 13.55
CA ALA A 151 2.86 -6.04 13.25
C ALA A 151 3.60 -4.69 13.22
N LEU A 152 3.00 -3.66 12.62
CA LEU A 152 3.58 -2.30 12.60
C LEU A 152 3.60 -1.68 13.99
N TYR A 153 2.56 -1.89 14.79
CA TYR A 153 2.51 -1.43 16.17
C TYR A 153 3.60 -2.11 17.02
N ALA A 154 3.81 -3.41 16.84
CA ALA A 154 4.91 -4.13 17.51
C ALA A 154 6.29 -3.59 17.09
N GLN A 155 6.49 -3.25 15.81
CA GLN A 155 7.72 -2.61 15.33
C GLN A 155 7.90 -1.21 15.92
N GLN A 156 6.84 -0.42 16.04
CA GLN A 156 6.86 0.89 16.67
C GLN A 156 7.26 0.79 18.14
N LEU A 157 6.70 -0.17 18.89
CA LEU A 157 7.06 -0.40 20.28
C LEU A 157 8.50 -0.90 20.44
N ALA A 158 8.96 -1.85 19.63
CA ALA A 158 10.36 -2.28 19.65
C ALA A 158 11.33 -1.16 19.25
N GLY A 159 10.87 -0.26 18.37
CA GLY A 159 11.53 1.00 18.03
C GLY A 159 11.57 2.00 19.18
N ALA A 160 10.55 2.02 20.03
CA ALA A 160 10.54 2.83 21.24
C ALA A 160 11.43 2.22 22.32
N ASP A 161 11.47 0.90 22.45
CA ASP A 161 12.25 0.19 23.46
C ASP A 161 13.74 0.52 23.35
N TRP A 162 14.33 0.54 22.15
CA TRP A 162 15.74 0.95 22.01
C TRP A 162 15.96 2.43 22.34
N ALA A 163 15.01 3.32 22.03
CA ALA A 163 15.11 4.75 22.32
C ALA A 163 14.95 5.04 23.83
N VAL A 164 14.08 4.30 24.51
CA VAL A 164 13.88 4.35 25.98
C VAL A 164 15.10 3.77 26.69
N LEU A 165 15.64 2.64 26.24
CA LEU A 165 16.86 2.04 26.78
C LEU A 165 18.07 2.97 26.60
N TRP A 166 18.22 3.57 25.41
CA TRP A 166 19.28 4.56 25.13
C TRP A 166 19.14 5.85 25.95
N ALA A 167 17.91 6.33 26.19
CA ALA A 167 17.65 7.48 27.06
C ALA A 167 17.94 7.17 28.54
N ALA A 168 17.58 5.97 29.01
CA ALA A 168 17.89 5.50 30.36
C ALA A 168 19.40 5.32 30.59
N GLU A 169 20.13 4.81 29.60
CA GLU A 169 21.60 4.70 29.64
C GLU A 169 22.32 6.05 29.75
N ARG A 170 21.72 7.14 29.24
CA ARG A 170 22.29 8.50 29.36
C ARG A 170 21.93 9.21 30.64
N GLN A 171 20.70 9.04 31.13
CA GLN A 171 20.28 9.65 32.40
C GLN A 171 20.99 9.01 33.62
N GLY A 172 21.56 7.81 33.48
CA GLY A 172 22.35 7.13 34.53
C GLY A 172 23.85 7.48 34.60
N ARG A 173 24.39 8.38 33.75
CA ARG A 173 25.82 8.78 33.79
C ARG A 173 26.09 10.16 34.41
N ASP A 174 25.06 10.95 34.69
CA ASP A 174 25.19 12.29 35.29
C ASP A 174 24.88 12.30 36.80
N ALA A 175 24.91 11.13 37.45
CA ALA A 175 24.65 10.96 38.88
C ALA A 175 25.91 10.58 39.69
N LEU A 176 27.08 11.08 39.29
CA LEU A 176 28.33 11.06 40.06
C LEU A 176 28.99 12.44 40.04
#